data_AF-A0A847G7N5-F1
#
_entry.id   AF-A0A847G7N5-F1
#
_cell.length_a   1.000
_cell.length_b   1.000
_cell.length_c   1.000
_cell.angle_alpha   90.00
_cell.angle_beta   90.00
_cell.angle_gamma   90.00
#
_symmetry.space_group_name_H-M   'P 1'
#
loop_
_entity.id
_entity.type
_entity.pdbx_description
1 polymer ?
#
loop_
_entity_poly.entity_id
_entity_poly.type
_entity_poly.pdbx_seq_one_letter_code
_entity_poly.pdbx_strand_id
1 'polypeptide(L)'
;MPKKIKTEEEALHEAIRMVAPGTPLREAIAYILQAGTGAMLCFGEPNRLARLSEGGVELNVEMRPQLLYELSKMDGSIILNEKGTRIYFANRFMKPNTRIPSEETGTRHRVAQRIASQAKCTVVTVSQRRASVTVFCHGRKYQMKTVQVQVNKAIQGIQTLERYVQTLQLALRELTMREMGDWVNLPDVCRVLQRAEMADRMFRREVYPAIEELGGEGRLFLLQTTELLKPLDEAKLVIKDYARERSADAVLERVHNLSDEDLL
;
A
#
# COMPACT_ATOMS: atom_id res chain seq x y z
N MET A 1 6.28 28.55 7.40
CA MET A 1 5.22 27.91 6.60
C MET A 1 4.28 27.18 7.55
N PRO A 2 2.96 27.45 7.55
CA PRO A 2 2.03 26.68 8.36
C PRO A 2 2.04 25.21 7.92
N LYS A 3 2.20 24.27 8.85
CA LYS A 3 2.11 22.83 8.56
C LYS A 3 0.75 22.56 7.93
N LYS A 4 0.73 22.11 6.67
CA LYS A 4 -0.49 21.65 5.98
C LYS A 4 -1.21 20.66 6.91
N ILE A 5 -2.48 20.92 7.21
CA ILE A 5 -3.29 20.02 8.04
C ILE A 5 -3.49 18.75 7.20
N LYS A 6 -2.82 17.66 7.60
CA LYS A 6 -2.97 16.36 6.92
C LYS A 6 -4.36 15.82 7.20
N THR A 7 -4.98 15.24 6.18
CA THR A 7 -6.23 14.51 6.37
C THR A 7 -5.97 13.22 7.16
N GLU A 8 -7.00 12.66 7.79
CA GLU A 8 -6.88 11.38 8.51
C GLU A 8 -6.47 10.23 7.57
N GLU A 9 -6.85 10.33 6.29
CA GLU A 9 -6.52 9.35 5.27
C GLU A 9 -5.07 9.41 4.85
N GLU A 10 -4.54 10.61 4.62
CA GLU A 10 -3.12 10.83 4.36
C GLU A 10 -2.26 10.34 5.54
N ALA A 11 -2.68 10.65 6.77
CA ALA A 11 -1.98 10.19 7.97
C ALA A 11 -1.98 8.66 8.10
N LEU A 12 -3.09 8.00 7.78
CA LEU A 12 -3.17 6.54 7.75
C LEU A 12 -2.26 5.95 6.66
N HIS A 13 -2.24 6.55 5.47
CA HIS A 13 -1.39 6.11 4.37
C HIS A 13 0.10 6.20 4.73
N GLU A 14 0.52 7.29 5.36
CA GLU A 14 1.88 7.44 5.88
C GLU A 14 2.21 6.40 6.96
N ALA A 15 1.27 6.15 7.88
CA ALA A 15 1.43 5.14 8.92
C ALA A 15 1.58 3.73 8.33
N ILE A 16 0.81 3.39 7.29
CA ILE A 16 0.93 2.10 6.58
C ILE A 16 2.30 1.99 5.90
N ARG A 17 2.73 3.04 5.18
CA ARG A 17 4.05 3.08 4.50
C ARG A 17 5.21 2.92 5.49
N MET A 18 5.10 3.49 6.69
CA MET A 18 6.11 3.37 7.74
C MET A 18 6.33 1.91 8.20
N VAL A 19 5.32 1.04 8.11
CA VAL A 19 5.39 -0.39 8.47
C VAL A 19 5.21 -1.32 7.28
N ALA A 20 5.39 -0.82 6.06
CA ALA A 20 5.31 -1.59 4.82
C ALA A 20 6.52 -2.52 4.66
N PRO A 21 6.42 -3.59 3.85
CA PRO A 21 7.54 -4.51 3.60
C PRO A 21 8.76 -3.79 3.00
N GLY A 22 9.95 -4.25 3.38
CA GLY A 22 11.24 -3.61 3.09
C GLY A 22 11.65 -2.47 4.03
N THR A 23 10.81 -2.07 5.01
CA THR A 23 11.20 -1.09 6.04
C THR A 23 11.86 -1.77 7.24
N PRO A 24 12.78 -1.10 7.96
CA PRO A 24 13.39 -1.66 9.17
C PRO A 24 12.36 -1.93 10.29
N LEU A 25 11.28 -1.13 10.36
CA LEU A 25 10.17 -1.38 11.28
C LEU A 25 9.40 -2.65 10.93
N ARG A 26 9.15 -2.90 9.64
CA ARG A 26 8.48 -4.13 9.21
C ARG A 26 9.37 -5.36 9.40
N GLU A 27 10.68 -5.23 9.24
CA GLU A 27 11.64 -6.28 9.58
C GLU A 27 11.55 -6.64 11.08
N ALA A 28 11.56 -5.64 11.97
CA ALA A 28 11.36 -5.87 13.40
C ALA A 28 10.02 -6.58 13.68
N ILE A 29 8.93 -6.09 13.08
CA ILE A 29 7.60 -6.68 13.22
C ILE A 29 7.57 -8.14 12.72
N ALA A 30 8.33 -8.45 11.66
CA ALA A 30 8.46 -9.82 11.16
C ALA A 30 9.14 -10.73 12.18
N TYR A 31 10.21 -10.28 12.85
CA TYR A 31 10.83 -11.03 13.95
C TYR A 31 9.85 -11.27 15.11
N ILE A 32 9.07 -10.25 15.48
CA ILE A 32 8.05 -10.34 16.55
C ILE A 32 7.00 -11.40 16.20
N LEU A 33 6.50 -11.38 14.96
CA LEU A 33 5.54 -12.36 14.45
C LEU A 33 6.12 -13.78 14.43
N GLN A 34 7.34 -13.95 13.94
CA GLN A 34 8.03 -15.25 13.85
C GLN A 34 8.29 -15.86 15.23
N ALA A 35 8.66 -15.03 16.21
CA ALA A 35 8.86 -15.45 17.59
C ALA A 35 7.53 -15.76 18.32
N GLY A 36 6.38 -15.53 17.68
CA GLY A 36 5.08 -15.71 18.31
C GLY A 36 4.91 -14.79 19.52
N THR A 37 5.46 -13.58 19.47
CA THR A 37 5.34 -12.57 20.52
C THR A 37 4.32 -11.50 20.12
N GLY A 38 3.86 -10.71 21.08
CA GLY A 38 2.95 -9.61 20.84
C GLY A 38 3.62 -8.28 21.13
N ALA A 39 3.20 -7.22 20.44
CA ALA A 39 3.77 -5.89 20.65
C ALA A 39 2.71 -4.79 20.53
N MET A 40 2.97 -3.67 21.20
CA MET A 40 2.25 -2.41 21.02
C MET A 40 3.25 -1.28 20.83
N LEU A 41 3.36 -0.79 19.61
CA LEU A 41 4.31 0.24 19.19
C LEU A 41 3.55 1.57 19.04
N CYS A 42 3.92 2.58 19.81
CA CYS A 42 3.29 3.90 19.80
C CYS A 42 4.24 4.91 19.16
N PHE A 43 3.83 5.52 18.04
CA PHE A 43 4.62 6.50 17.28
C PHE A 43 3.98 7.87 17.44
N GLY A 44 4.69 8.81 18.05
CA GLY A 44 4.17 10.14 18.31
C GLY A 44 5.16 11.06 19.01
N GLU A 45 4.63 12.11 19.62
CA GLU A 45 5.42 12.99 20.49
C GLU A 45 5.70 12.26 21.82
N PRO A 46 6.98 11.99 22.17
CA PRO A 46 7.32 11.15 23.32
C PRO A 46 6.80 11.67 24.64
N ASN A 47 6.81 12.98 24.89
CA ASN A 47 6.36 13.55 26.17
C ASN A 47 4.84 13.44 26.35
N ARG A 48 4.08 13.58 25.27
CA ARG A 48 2.63 13.36 25.26
C ARG A 48 2.30 11.90 25.55
N LEU A 49 3.00 10.95 24.92
CA LEU A 49 2.78 9.52 25.16
C LEU A 49 3.26 9.08 26.55
N ALA A 50 4.37 9.65 27.05
CA ALA A 50 4.86 9.41 28.40
C ALA A 50 3.86 9.88 29.47
N ARG A 51 3.16 11.00 29.26
CA ARG A 51 2.08 11.47 30.16
C ARG A 51 0.83 10.57 30.15
N LEU A 52 0.65 9.79 29.09
CA LEU A 52 -0.43 8.82 28.95
C LEU A 52 0.01 7.40 29.34
N SER A 53 1.12 7.25 30.05
CA SER A 53 1.65 5.95 30.45
C SER A 53 2.39 5.99 31.78
N GLU A 54 2.63 4.83 32.36
CA GLU A 54 3.39 4.66 33.60
C GLU A 54 4.42 3.54 33.49
N GLY A 55 5.36 3.52 34.45
CA GLY A 55 6.42 2.51 34.55
C GLY A 55 7.41 2.58 33.39
N GLY A 56 8.00 1.43 33.07
CA GLY A 56 8.91 1.25 31.95
C GLY A 56 10.32 1.77 32.17
N VAL A 57 11.10 1.74 31.09
CA VAL A 57 12.50 2.16 31.05
C VAL A 57 12.67 3.22 29.98
N GLU A 58 13.38 4.30 30.31
CA GLU A 58 13.82 5.32 29.36
C GLU A 58 15.12 4.88 28.69
N LEU A 59 15.15 4.94 27.36
CA LEU A 59 16.26 4.47 26.54
C LEU A 59 16.86 5.61 25.70
N ASN A 60 16.00 6.32 24.96
CA ASN A 60 16.40 7.38 24.04
C ASN A 60 17.51 6.95 23.04
N VAL A 61 17.28 5.83 22.34
CA VAL A 61 18.24 5.19 21.44
C VAL A 61 17.72 5.12 20.00
N GLU A 62 18.62 5.06 19.02
CA GLU A 62 18.25 4.87 17.62
C GLU A 62 17.53 3.54 17.41
N MET A 63 16.50 3.55 16.55
CA MET A 63 15.73 2.34 16.24
C MET A 63 16.55 1.41 15.35
N ARG A 64 16.70 0.16 15.81
CA ARG A 64 17.26 -0.95 15.04
C ARG A 64 16.30 -2.14 15.10
N PRO A 65 16.13 -2.92 14.01
CA PRO A 65 15.16 -4.00 13.98
C PRO A 65 15.32 -5.01 15.12
N GLN A 66 16.57 -5.44 15.38
CA GLN A 66 16.90 -6.40 16.44
C GLN A 66 16.61 -5.81 17.81
N LEU A 67 16.93 -4.54 18.04
CA LEU A 67 16.67 -3.86 19.31
C LEU A 67 15.16 -3.76 19.58
N LEU A 68 14.37 -3.36 18.57
CA LEU A 68 12.93 -3.26 18.71
C LEU A 68 12.29 -4.63 19.00
N TYR A 69 12.79 -5.67 18.35
CA TYR A 69 12.41 -7.05 18.63
C TYR A 69 12.75 -7.46 20.07
N GLU A 70 13.98 -7.25 20.54
CA GLU A 70 14.36 -7.59 21.93
C GLU A 70 13.49 -6.86 22.97
N LEU A 71 13.23 -5.56 22.76
CA LEU A 71 12.37 -4.78 23.65
C LEU A 71 10.91 -5.25 23.64
N SER A 72 10.42 -5.82 22.53
CA SER A 72 9.05 -6.34 22.43
C SER A 72 8.82 -7.64 23.19
N LYS A 73 9.89 -8.32 23.64
CA LYS A 73 9.77 -9.46 24.55
C LYS A 73 9.33 -9.05 25.94
N MET A 74 9.52 -7.78 26.29
CA MET A 74 8.98 -7.20 27.51
C MET A 74 7.48 -6.97 27.37
N ASP A 75 6.78 -6.94 28.51
CA ASP A 75 5.37 -6.53 28.54
C ASP A 75 5.21 -5.03 28.21
N GLY A 76 3.97 -4.61 28.01
CA GLY A 76 3.63 -3.20 27.83
C GLY A 76 3.82 -2.68 26.40
N SER A 77 4.10 -1.38 26.30
CA SER A 77 4.21 -0.64 25.04
C SER A 77 5.61 -0.06 24.85
N ILE A 78 6.00 0.08 23.58
CA ILE A 78 7.23 0.73 23.16
C ILE A 78 6.85 2.08 22.54
N ILE A 79 7.48 3.16 22.98
CA ILE A 79 7.23 4.52 22.49
C ILE A 79 8.38 4.92 21.57
N LEU A 80 8.05 5.25 20.34
CA LEU A 80 8.95 5.78 19.31
C LEU A 80 8.55 7.21 18.94
N ASN A 81 9.48 7.95 18.32
CA ASN A 81 9.09 9.21 17.67
C ASN A 81 8.11 8.99 16.51
N GLU A 82 7.52 10.08 16.02
CA GLU A 82 6.57 10.09 14.90
C GLU A 82 7.06 9.33 13.65
N LYS A 83 8.36 9.38 13.35
CA LYS A 83 8.97 8.71 12.20
C LYS A 83 9.44 7.27 12.48
N GLY A 84 9.34 6.80 13.73
CA GLY A 84 9.82 5.49 14.14
C GLY A 84 11.34 5.28 14.08
N THR A 85 12.14 6.34 13.97
CA THR A 85 13.61 6.28 13.87
C THR A 85 14.32 6.22 15.23
N ARG A 86 13.62 6.53 16.33
CA ARG A 86 14.20 6.55 17.67
C ARG A 86 13.23 5.98 18.71
N ILE A 87 13.72 5.12 19.58
CA ILE A 87 12.98 4.48 20.68
C ILE A 87 13.25 5.27 21.95
N TYR A 88 12.19 5.80 22.55
CA TYR A 88 12.28 6.60 23.78
C TYR A 88 12.04 5.76 25.02
N PHE A 89 11.01 4.91 24.99
CA PHE A 89 10.63 4.10 26.15
C PHE A 89 10.26 2.68 25.73
N ALA A 90 10.51 1.74 26.63
CA ALA A 90 10.02 0.37 26.55
C ALA A 90 9.33 -0.02 27.86
N ASN A 91 8.50 -1.07 27.83
CA ASN A 91 7.75 -1.57 28.98
C ASN A 91 6.87 -0.50 29.67
N ARG A 92 6.27 0.39 28.87
CA ARG A 92 5.34 1.41 29.36
C ARG A 92 3.92 0.86 29.40
N PHE A 93 3.22 1.02 30.52
CA PHE A 93 1.81 0.69 30.63
C PHE A 93 0.95 1.88 30.19
N MET A 94 0.20 1.75 29.10
CA MET A 94 -0.58 2.85 28.52
C MET A 94 -1.93 3.01 29.22
N LYS A 95 -2.26 4.26 29.59
CA LYS A 95 -3.48 4.66 30.30
C LYS A 95 -4.37 5.54 29.43
N PRO A 96 -5.18 4.95 28.53
CA PRO A 96 -6.13 5.72 27.73
C PRO A 96 -7.33 6.19 28.56
N ASN A 97 -7.96 7.26 28.11
CA ASN A 97 -9.29 7.66 28.59
C ASN A 97 -10.33 6.60 28.20
N THR A 98 -10.95 5.97 29.20
CA THR A 98 -11.94 4.90 29.01
C THR A 98 -13.25 5.37 28.41
N ARG A 99 -13.54 6.69 28.43
CA ARG A 99 -14.72 7.30 27.80
C ARG A 99 -14.63 7.31 26.27
N ILE A 100 -13.43 7.13 25.69
CA ILE A 100 -13.29 7.02 24.24
C ILE A 100 -13.85 5.66 23.80
N PRO A 101 -14.84 5.63 22.89
CA PRO A 101 -15.45 4.39 22.42
C PRO A 101 -14.41 3.53 21.70
N SER A 102 -14.60 2.22 21.75
CA SER A 102 -13.76 1.26 21.04
C SER A 102 -14.58 0.05 20.66
N GLU A 103 -14.43 -0.39 19.42
CA GLU A 103 -15.10 -1.56 18.85
C GLU A 103 -14.22 -2.82 18.92
N GLU A 104 -13.02 -2.70 19.51
CA GLU A 104 -12.08 -3.80 19.63
C GLU A 104 -12.42 -4.72 20.79
N THR A 105 -12.20 -6.02 20.62
CA THR A 105 -12.51 -7.05 21.64
C THR A 105 -11.32 -7.37 22.56
N GLY A 106 -10.08 -7.11 22.12
CA GLY A 106 -8.87 -7.37 22.91
C GLY A 106 -8.39 -6.17 23.71
N THR A 107 -7.97 -6.36 24.97
CA THR A 107 -7.47 -5.26 25.84
C THR A 107 -6.39 -4.41 25.18
N ARG A 108 -5.38 -5.04 24.56
CA ARG A 108 -4.32 -4.35 23.81
C ARG A 108 -4.86 -3.54 22.63
N HIS A 109 -5.79 -4.10 21.85
CA HIS A 109 -6.38 -3.42 20.69
C HIS A 109 -7.27 -2.23 21.13
N ARG A 110 -8.05 -2.40 22.19
CA ARG A 110 -8.86 -1.32 22.79
C ARG A 110 -7.98 -0.17 23.28
N VAL A 111 -6.88 -0.50 23.96
CA VAL A 111 -5.92 0.50 24.43
C VAL A 111 -5.27 1.21 23.24
N ALA A 112 -4.85 0.47 22.21
CA ALA A 112 -4.26 1.03 21.00
C ALA A 112 -5.19 2.00 20.26
N GLN A 113 -6.44 1.60 20.02
CA GLN A 113 -7.43 2.47 19.35
C GLN A 113 -7.66 3.76 20.14
N ARG A 114 -7.82 3.66 21.47
CA ARG A 114 -8.06 4.82 22.32
C ARG A 114 -6.84 5.74 22.40
N ILE A 115 -5.63 5.20 22.54
CA ILE A 115 -4.40 5.99 22.53
C ILE A 115 -4.23 6.70 21.18
N ALA A 116 -4.39 6.00 20.06
CA ALA A 116 -4.27 6.59 18.73
C ALA A 116 -5.23 7.78 18.54
N SER A 117 -6.47 7.65 19.04
CA SER A 117 -7.47 8.73 19.01
C SER A 117 -7.15 9.87 19.99
N GLN A 118 -6.84 9.57 21.25
CA GLN A 118 -6.58 10.55 22.31
C GLN A 118 -5.29 11.35 22.08
N ALA A 119 -4.23 10.66 21.67
CA ALA A 119 -2.92 11.24 21.45
C ALA A 119 -2.74 11.78 20.02
N LYS A 120 -3.70 11.53 19.11
CA LYS A 120 -3.61 11.83 17.67
C LYS A 120 -2.27 11.36 17.12
N CYS A 121 -2.02 10.07 17.30
CA CYS A 121 -0.75 9.41 16.99
C CYS A 121 -1.00 8.10 16.24
N THR A 122 0.07 7.46 15.79
CA THR A 122 0.00 6.12 15.20
C THR A 122 0.30 5.08 16.26
N VAL A 123 -0.51 4.03 16.34
CA VAL A 123 -0.27 2.88 17.20
C VAL A 123 -0.35 1.61 16.37
N VAL A 124 0.69 0.79 16.42
CA VAL A 124 0.75 -0.50 15.72
C VAL A 124 0.73 -1.62 16.75
N THR A 125 -0.23 -2.53 16.60
CA THR A 125 -0.33 -3.72 17.45
C THR A 125 0.03 -4.97 16.66
N VAL A 126 0.87 -5.81 17.25
CA VAL A 126 1.16 -7.16 16.76
C VAL A 126 0.45 -8.17 17.65
N SER A 127 -0.44 -8.94 17.06
CA SER A 127 -1.23 -9.96 17.74
C SER A 127 -0.51 -11.30 17.69
N GLN A 128 -0.08 -11.79 18.85
CA GLN A 128 0.52 -13.10 19.02
C GLN A 128 -0.40 -14.22 18.52
N ARG A 129 -1.66 -14.23 18.95
CA ARG A 129 -2.61 -15.32 18.64
C ARG A 129 -3.01 -15.37 17.16
N ARG A 130 -3.11 -14.21 16.51
CA ARG A 130 -3.61 -14.09 15.13
C ARG A 130 -2.52 -13.90 14.09
N ALA A 131 -1.25 -13.83 14.50
CA ALA A 131 -0.12 -13.49 13.64
C ALA A 131 -0.43 -12.30 12.70
N SER A 132 -1.05 -11.25 13.25
CA SER A 132 -1.57 -10.12 12.47
C SER A 132 -1.09 -8.79 13.01
N VAL A 133 -0.95 -7.82 12.10
CA VAL A 133 -0.51 -6.45 12.40
C VAL A 133 -1.69 -5.53 12.14
N THR A 134 -2.02 -4.69 13.11
CA THR A 134 -3.08 -3.68 12.99
C THR A 134 -2.50 -2.30 13.26
N VAL A 135 -2.77 -1.37 12.36
CA VAL A 135 -2.40 0.04 12.46
C VAL A 135 -3.63 0.83 12.88
N PHE A 136 -3.50 1.60 13.95
CA PHE A 136 -4.48 2.58 14.38
C PHE A 136 -3.88 3.97 14.19
N CYS A 137 -4.57 4.86 13.48
CA CYS A 137 -4.07 6.20 13.20
C CYS A 137 -5.23 7.19 13.23
N HIS A 138 -5.17 8.19 14.11
CA HIS A 138 -6.15 9.28 14.22
C HIS A 138 -7.63 8.85 14.41
N GLY A 139 -7.91 7.61 14.78
CA GLY A 139 -9.26 7.06 14.91
C GLY A 139 -9.64 6.06 13.80
N ARG A 140 -8.84 5.96 12.75
CA ARG A 140 -8.97 4.93 11.71
C ARG A 140 -8.18 3.68 12.09
N LYS A 141 -8.63 2.54 11.54
CA LYS A 141 -8.04 1.22 11.69
C LYS A 141 -7.70 0.66 10.33
N TYR A 142 -6.53 0.04 10.21
CA TYR A 142 -6.13 -0.74 9.06
C TYR A 142 -5.48 -2.04 9.50
N GLN A 143 -6.06 -3.18 9.13
CA GLN A 143 -5.46 -4.49 9.38
C GLN A 143 -4.55 -4.84 8.20
N MET A 144 -3.26 -4.97 8.47
CA MET A 144 -2.30 -5.31 7.43
C MET A 144 -2.45 -6.77 7.02
N LYS A 145 -2.38 -6.99 5.70
CA LYS A 145 -2.25 -8.32 5.12
C LYS A 145 -0.86 -8.88 5.40
N THR A 146 -0.74 -10.20 5.34
CA THR A 146 0.56 -10.86 5.37
C THR A 146 1.29 -10.59 4.06
N VAL A 147 2.63 -10.61 4.11
CA VAL A 147 3.45 -10.43 2.91
C VAL A 147 3.10 -11.48 1.86
N GLN A 148 2.89 -12.73 2.27
CA GLN A 148 2.51 -13.81 1.36
C GLN A 148 1.19 -13.55 0.63
N VAL A 149 0.16 -13.04 1.33
CA VAL A 149 -1.13 -12.72 0.72
C VAL A 149 -0.96 -11.57 -0.29
N GLN A 150 -0.14 -10.57 0.03
CA GLN A 150 0.14 -9.45 -0.87
C GLN A 150 0.90 -9.91 -2.12
N VAL A 151 1.93 -10.75 -1.94
CA VAL A 151 2.69 -11.37 -3.04
C VAL A 151 1.77 -12.18 -3.95
N ASN A 152 0.92 -13.03 -3.38
CA ASN A 152 -0.03 -13.83 -4.16
C ASN A 152 -1.01 -12.95 -4.95
N LYS A 153 -1.50 -11.85 -4.35
CA LYS A 153 -2.35 -10.88 -5.06
C LYS A 153 -1.61 -10.23 -6.24
N ALA A 154 -0.36 -9.81 -6.04
CA ALA A 154 0.46 -9.21 -7.09
C ALA A 154 0.71 -10.21 -8.24
N ILE A 155 1.06 -11.46 -7.94
CA ILE A 155 1.24 -12.52 -8.94
C ILE A 155 -0.03 -12.74 -9.77
N GLN A 156 -1.19 -12.89 -9.11
CA GLN A 156 -2.46 -13.09 -9.81
C GLN A 156 -2.84 -11.88 -10.68
N GLY A 157 -2.60 -10.67 -10.19
CA GLY A 157 -2.81 -9.44 -10.95
C GLY A 157 -1.94 -9.39 -12.20
N ILE A 158 -0.64 -9.68 -12.08
CA ILE A 158 0.31 -9.70 -13.20
C ILE A 158 -0.06 -10.78 -14.22
N GLN A 159 -0.38 -12.00 -13.78
CA GLN A 159 -0.83 -13.07 -14.69
C GLN A 159 -2.08 -12.69 -15.47
N THR A 160 -3.00 -11.94 -14.85
CA THR A 160 -4.21 -11.45 -15.53
C THR A 160 -3.86 -10.33 -16.52
N LEU A 161 -2.99 -9.39 -16.13
CA LEU A 161 -2.45 -8.36 -17.00
C LEU A 161 -1.72 -8.95 -18.22
N GLU A 162 -0.95 -10.02 -18.03
CA GLU A 162 -0.26 -10.74 -19.12
C GLU A 162 -1.25 -11.22 -20.19
N ARG A 163 -2.42 -11.74 -19.78
CA ARG A 163 -3.47 -12.14 -20.72
C ARG A 163 -4.04 -10.96 -21.49
N TYR A 164 -4.30 -9.83 -20.82
CA TYR A 164 -4.75 -8.61 -21.50
C TYR A 164 -3.72 -8.12 -22.51
N VAL A 165 -2.44 -8.07 -22.13
CA VAL A 165 -1.35 -7.66 -23.02
C VAL A 165 -1.18 -8.62 -24.20
N GLN A 166 -1.32 -9.93 -24.00
CA GLN A 166 -1.29 -10.90 -25.10
C GLN A 166 -2.41 -10.64 -26.11
N THR A 167 -3.63 -10.33 -25.65
CA THR A 167 -4.73 -9.97 -26.56
C THR A 167 -4.51 -8.66 -27.29
N LEU A 168 -3.86 -7.68 -26.65
CA LEU A 168 -3.43 -6.43 -27.28
C LEU A 168 -2.38 -6.69 -28.37
N GLN A 169 -1.35 -7.50 -28.08
CA GLN A 169 -0.31 -7.85 -29.06
C GLN A 169 -0.89 -8.56 -30.28
N LEU A 170 -1.87 -9.44 -30.09
CA LEU A 170 -2.59 -10.06 -31.20
C LEU A 170 -3.35 -9.02 -32.05
N ALA A 171 -4.07 -8.10 -31.40
CA ALA A 171 -4.79 -7.03 -32.10
C ALA A 171 -3.83 -6.11 -32.89
N LEU A 172 -2.68 -5.75 -32.31
CA LEU A 172 -1.65 -4.97 -33.00
C LEU A 172 -1.12 -5.70 -34.24
N ARG A 173 -0.78 -6.99 -34.13
CA ARG A 173 -0.31 -7.79 -35.27
C ARG A 173 -1.37 -7.90 -36.37
N GLU A 174 -2.63 -8.13 -35.99
CA GLU A 174 -3.75 -8.17 -36.94
C GLU A 174 -3.92 -6.82 -37.65
N LEU A 175 -3.80 -5.70 -36.93
CA LEU A 175 -3.84 -4.36 -37.52
C LEU A 175 -2.68 -4.16 -38.50
N THR A 176 -1.45 -4.50 -38.13
CA THR A 176 -0.28 -4.40 -39.02
C THR A 176 -0.46 -5.20 -40.31
N MET A 177 -1.00 -6.42 -40.22
CA MET A 177 -1.28 -7.23 -41.42
C MET A 177 -2.33 -6.59 -42.33
N ARG A 178 -3.32 -5.89 -41.75
CA ARG A 178 -4.33 -5.14 -42.52
C ARG A 178 -3.78 -3.85 -43.10
N GLU A 179 -2.89 -3.17 -42.39
CA GLU A 179 -2.17 -1.99 -42.88
C GLU A 179 -1.34 -2.34 -44.12
N MET A 180 -0.61 -3.45 -44.07
CA MET A 180 0.18 -3.91 -45.21
C MET A 180 -0.66 -4.25 -46.46
N GLY A 181 -1.92 -4.66 -46.26
CA GLY A 181 -2.84 -4.99 -47.35
C GLY A 181 -3.75 -3.83 -47.79
N ASP A 182 -3.62 -2.65 -47.19
CA ASP A 182 -4.41 -1.44 -47.46
C ASP A 182 -5.95 -1.62 -47.34
N TRP A 183 -6.37 -2.38 -46.31
CA TRP A 183 -7.76 -2.77 -46.06
C TRP A 183 -8.16 -2.62 -44.58
N VAL A 184 -7.55 -1.65 -43.91
CA VAL A 184 -7.84 -1.31 -42.51
C VAL A 184 -9.19 -0.62 -42.40
N ASN A 185 -10.00 -1.07 -41.44
CA ASN A 185 -11.25 -0.43 -41.10
C ASN A 185 -11.20 0.17 -39.69
N LEU A 186 -12.10 1.12 -39.42
CA LEU A 186 -12.24 1.75 -38.09
C LEU A 186 -12.37 0.73 -36.94
N PRO A 187 -13.13 -0.38 -37.06
CA PRO A 187 -13.21 -1.39 -36.01
C PRO A 187 -11.88 -2.04 -35.64
N ASP A 188 -10.93 -2.14 -36.58
CA ASP A 188 -9.61 -2.73 -36.33
C ASP A 188 -8.79 -1.84 -35.40
N VAL A 189 -8.82 -0.53 -35.66
CA VAL A 189 -8.21 0.50 -34.81
C VAL A 189 -8.89 0.52 -33.44
N CYS A 190 -10.23 0.56 -33.41
CA CYS A 190 -10.99 0.57 -32.15
C CYS A 190 -10.67 -0.65 -31.28
N ARG A 191 -10.49 -1.84 -31.88
CA ARG A 191 -10.12 -3.05 -31.14
C ARG A 191 -8.76 -2.93 -30.46
N VAL A 192 -7.77 -2.32 -31.11
CA VAL A 192 -6.47 -2.06 -30.47
C VAL A 192 -6.63 -1.12 -29.27
N LEU A 193 -7.38 -0.02 -29.43
CA LEU A 193 -7.60 0.96 -28.35
C LEU A 193 -8.36 0.34 -27.17
N GLN A 194 -9.38 -0.46 -27.45
CA GLN A 194 -10.13 -1.21 -26.46
C GLN A 194 -9.21 -2.12 -25.64
N ARG A 195 -8.38 -2.95 -26.31
CA ARG A 195 -7.48 -3.89 -25.61
C ARG A 195 -6.38 -3.17 -24.82
N ALA A 196 -5.88 -2.05 -25.34
CA ALA A 196 -4.93 -1.20 -24.63
C ALA A 196 -5.55 -0.64 -23.35
N GLU A 197 -6.75 -0.09 -23.43
CA GLU A 197 -7.45 0.46 -22.26
C GLU A 197 -7.74 -0.61 -21.20
N MET A 198 -8.19 -1.80 -21.61
CA MET A 198 -8.42 -2.91 -20.67
C MET A 198 -7.14 -3.30 -19.92
N ALA A 199 -6.00 -3.39 -20.62
CA ALA A 199 -4.71 -3.70 -20.02
C ALA A 199 -4.25 -2.58 -19.06
N ASP A 200 -4.37 -1.32 -19.45
CA ASP A 200 -4.03 -0.16 -18.61
C ASP A 200 -4.91 -0.09 -17.35
N ARG A 201 -6.22 -0.33 -17.45
CA ARG A 201 -7.12 -0.42 -16.29
C ARG A 201 -6.72 -1.53 -15.33
N MET A 202 -6.42 -2.72 -15.84
CA MET A 202 -5.98 -3.84 -15.02
C MET A 202 -4.69 -3.48 -14.26
N PHE A 203 -3.75 -2.83 -14.94
CA PHE A 203 -2.53 -2.34 -14.31
C PHE A 203 -2.81 -1.32 -13.21
N ARG A 204 -3.54 -0.25 -13.51
CA ARG A 204 -3.76 0.88 -12.58
C ARG A 204 -4.64 0.51 -11.38
N ARG A 205 -5.69 -0.29 -11.60
CA ARG A 205 -6.69 -0.59 -10.56
C ARG A 205 -6.29 -1.74 -9.66
N GLU A 206 -5.57 -2.74 -10.18
CA GLU A 206 -5.30 -3.97 -9.44
C GLU A 206 -3.81 -4.24 -9.22
N VAL A 207 -2.99 -4.15 -10.28
CA VAL A 207 -1.56 -4.53 -10.21
C VAL A 207 -0.73 -3.49 -9.46
N TYR A 208 -0.83 -2.23 -9.86
CA TYR A 208 -0.03 -1.15 -9.29
C TYR A 208 -0.28 -0.97 -7.78
N PRO A 209 -1.53 -0.94 -7.28
CA PRO A 209 -1.77 -0.87 -5.84
C PRO A 209 -1.22 -2.09 -5.08
N ALA A 210 -1.29 -3.29 -5.67
CA ALA A 210 -0.74 -4.49 -5.05
C ALA A 210 0.79 -4.44 -4.93
N ILE A 211 1.49 -3.88 -5.93
CA ILE A 211 2.94 -3.67 -5.90
C ILE A 211 3.32 -2.57 -4.92
N GLU A 212 2.59 -1.44 -4.91
CA GLU A 212 2.81 -0.36 -3.94
C GLU A 212 2.69 -0.85 -2.49
N GLU A 213 1.70 -1.69 -2.20
CA GLU A 213 1.51 -2.29 -0.86
C GLU A 213 2.68 -3.18 -0.42
N LEU A 214 3.45 -3.75 -1.36
CA LEU A 214 4.64 -4.56 -1.08
C LEU A 214 5.88 -3.72 -0.75
N GLY A 215 5.85 -2.39 -0.95
CA GLY A 215 6.98 -1.52 -0.65
C GLY A 215 8.27 -2.00 -1.31
N GLY A 216 9.34 -2.18 -0.52
CA GLY A 216 10.65 -2.61 -1.03
C GLY A 216 10.64 -4.01 -1.66
N GLU A 217 9.77 -4.90 -1.18
CA GLU A 217 9.61 -6.27 -1.72
C GLU A 217 8.91 -6.27 -3.10
N GLY A 218 8.30 -5.15 -3.49
CA GLY A 218 7.62 -4.97 -4.77
C GLY A 218 8.55 -4.80 -5.98
N ARG A 219 9.86 -4.62 -5.76
CA ARG A 219 10.81 -4.19 -6.81
C ARG A 219 10.84 -5.09 -8.04
N LEU A 220 10.87 -6.41 -7.85
CA LEU A 220 10.91 -7.36 -8.98
C LEU A 220 9.59 -7.35 -9.76
N PHE A 221 8.46 -7.26 -9.07
CA PHE A 221 7.14 -7.14 -9.71
C PHE A 221 7.02 -5.86 -10.54
N LEU A 222 7.57 -4.75 -10.04
CA LEU A 222 7.58 -3.48 -10.78
C LEU A 222 8.39 -3.59 -12.08
N LEU A 223 9.57 -4.22 -12.03
CA LEU A 223 10.41 -4.44 -13.22
C LEU A 223 9.70 -5.31 -14.24
N GLN A 224 9.14 -6.45 -13.81
CA GLN A 224 8.37 -7.35 -14.69
C GLN A 224 7.20 -6.63 -15.34
N THR A 225 6.45 -5.85 -14.56
CA THR A 225 5.27 -5.14 -15.06
C THR A 225 5.66 -4.03 -16.04
N THR A 226 6.76 -3.33 -15.81
CA THR A 226 7.26 -2.29 -16.72
C THR A 226 7.55 -2.87 -18.12
N GLU A 227 8.20 -4.03 -18.17
CA GLU A 227 8.45 -4.73 -19.43
C GLU A 227 7.17 -5.22 -20.11
N LEU A 228 6.23 -5.73 -19.31
CA LEU A 228 4.96 -6.24 -19.81
C LEU A 228 4.09 -5.16 -20.46
N LEU A 229 4.20 -3.91 -20.01
CA LEU A 229 3.37 -2.80 -20.48
C LEU A 229 3.86 -2.17 -21.79
N LYS A 230 5.04 -2.54 -22.33
CA LYS A 230 5.59 -1.95 -23.57
C LYS A 230 4.62 -1.91 -24.76
N PRO A 231 3.78 -2.93 -25.03
CA PRO A 231 2.81 -2.87 -26.12
C PRO A 231 1.77 -1.74 -26.01
N LEU A 232 1.56 -1.18 -24.82
CA LEU A 232 0.71 0.01 -24.66
C LEU A 232 1.32 1.24 -25.33
N ASP A 233 2.65 1.34 -25.38
CA ASP A 233 3.31 2.45 -26.05
C ASP A 233 3.14 2.35 -27.57
N GLU A 234 3.14 1.15 -28.13
CA GLU A 234 2.78 0.90 -29.54
C GLU A 234 1.31 1.27 -29.82
N ALA A 235 0.39 0.91 -28.93
CA ALA A 235 -1.02 1.29 -29.05
C ALA A 235 -1.24 2.82 -29.06
N LYS A 236 -0.40 3.59 -28.34
CA LYS A 236 -0.43 5.06 -28.41
C LYS A 236 -0.01 5.60 -29.78
N LEU A 237 0.87 4.89 -30.50
CA LEU A 237 1.26 5.28 -31.86
C LEU A 237 0.12 5.08 -32.85
N VAL A 238 -0.64 3.97 -32.71
CA VAL A 238 -1.86 3.74 -33.49
C VAL A 238 -2.84 4.92 -33.35
N ILE A 239 -3.00 5.50 -32.15
CA ILE A 239 -3.83 6.69 -31.99
C ILE A 239 -3.31 7.85 -32.83
N LYS A 240 -1.99 8.07 -32.87
CA LYS A 240 -1.39 9.17 -33.64
C LYS A 240 -1.58 9.00 -35.14
N ASP A 241 -1.55 7.77 -35.63
CA ASP A 241 -1.68 7.48 -37.07
C ASP A 241 -3.14 7.62 -37.56
N TYR A 242 -4.12 7.31 -36.71
CA TYR A 242 -5.54 7.29 -37.10
C TYR A 242 -6.38 8.46 -36.56
N ALA A 243 -5.89 9.23 -35.59
CA ALA A 243 -6.60 10.41 -35.09
C ALA A 243 -6.46 11.59 -36.06
N ARG A 244 -7.58 12.04 -36.66
CA ARG A 244 -7.57 13.14 -37.64
C ARG A 244 -7.59 14.55 -37.04
N GLU A 245 -8.41 14.77 -36.01
CA GLU A 245 -8.75 16.12 -35.51
C GLU A 245 -8.41 16.36 -34.04
N ARG A 246 -7.97 15.32 -33.31
CA ARG A 246 -7.72 15.37 -31.88
C ARG A 246 -6.29 14.96 -31.59
N SER A 247 -5.69 15.56 -30.57
CA SER A 247 -4.42 15.06 -30.04
C SER A 247 -4.61 13.64 -29.50
N ALA A 248 -3.55 12.84 -29.54
CA ALA A 248 -3.58 11.49 -28.99
C ALA A 248 -3.98 11.48 -27.50
N ASP A 249 -3.54 12.49 -26.74
CA ASP A 249 -3.90 12.66 -25.33
C ASP A 249 -5.40 12.88 -25.11
N ALA A 250 -6.06 13.68 -25.96
CA ALA A 250 -7.49 13.92 -25.87
C ALA A 250 -8.33 12.67 -26.24
N VAL A 251 -7.80 11.82 -27.12
CA VAL A 251 -8.42 10.52 -27.43
C VAL A 251 -8.25 9.56 -26.27
N LEU A 252 -7.05 9.45 -25.70
CA LEU A 252 -6.76 8.62 -24.52
C LEU A 252 -7.62 9.01 -23.33
N GLU A 253 -7.74 10.31 -23.03
CA GLU A 253 -8.58 10.79 -21.94
C GLU A 253 -10.05 10.38 -22.13
N ARG A 254 -10.56 10.48 -23.37
CA ARG A 254 -11.93 10.05 -23.68
C ARG A 254 -12.11 8.54 -23.48
N VAL A 255 -11.14 7.74 -23.91
CA VAL A 255 -11.15 6.28 -23.75
C VAL A 255 -11.06 5.89 -22.27
N HIS A 256 -10.21 6.57 -21.49
CA HIS A 256 -10.11 6.40 -20.05
C HIS A 256 -11.42 6.65 -19.31
N ASN A 257 -12.24 7.57 -19.82
CA ASN A 257 -13.54 7.94 -19.21
C ASN A 257 -14.71 7.02 -19.60
N LEU A 258 -14.52 6.07 -20.53
CA LEU A 258 -15.57 5.10 -20.87
C LEU A 258 -15.88 4.17 -19.69
N SER A 259 -17.13 3.73 -19.52
CA SER A 259 -17.42 2.66 -18.57
C SER A 259 -16.88 1.32 -19.06
N ASP A 260 -16.86 0.29 -18.21
CA ASP A 260 -16.48 -1.05 -18.65
C ASP A 260 -17.50 -1.63 -19.64
N GLU A 261 -18.76 -1.20 -19.60
CA GLU A 261 -19.81 -1.57 -20.57
C GLU A 261 -19.62 -0.84 -21.90
N ASP A 262 -19.33 0.47 -21.88
CA ASP A 262 -19.10 1.25 -23.10
C ASP A 262 -17.83 0.81 -23.85
N LEU A 263 -16.92 0.14 -23.14
CA LEU A 263 -15.72 -0.43 -23.73
C LEU A 263 -15.98 -1.74 -24.47
N LEU A 264 -17.04 -2.51 -24.16
CA LEU A 264 -17.31 -3.85 -24.72
C LEU A 264 -18.03 -3.78 -26.06
#